data_AF-A0A8T1SXT9-F1
#
_entry.id   AF-A0A8T1SXT9-F1
#
_cell.length_a   1.000
_cell.length_b   1.000
_cell.length_c   1.000
_cell.angle_alpha   90.00
_cell.angle_beta   90.00
_cell.angle_gamma   90.00
#
_symmetry.space_group_name_H-M   'P 1'
#
loop_
_entity.id
_entity.type
_entity.pdbx_description
1 polymer ?
#
loop_
_entity_poly.entity_id
_entity_poly.type
_entity_poly.pdbx_seq_one_letter_code
_entity_poly.pdbx_strand_id
1 'polypeptide(L)'
;MAAPGSHTLFLLALTFVASIRALTPTHYLTRRDVERLKASLDRPFNDLEAAFYSIVGLHKLGVQVSDEQAACNFIKSNVDPDSVDSLFYAAQASQALSECEVAISNETGELLLAAVSEDSSVNQIFHAVGALSGFGLPLASQEALSALTSRLSKEENVLATIQALQTASYLSQQADLSGIVEEIEDLVARLDDLGGVYLQFEEGLETTALFVAATYGLSDHAGTEPAMKEDQIIQLMNAIFSKKNFETLSEAFSVACAAGSLSQNRYHLPIVVVPDGPAAVSHHQPILRLQVTNVMSQPLTQAAVKLDHAKSASTKATVLHQMPFAVSGDIFELNFMNVKPASGYYDFSISVDGDSRLIANKVELKVKVSTEVGITNVDLSTVDKDQSIAPKTTRVAYPAKAKGSFTADSHQNFALSFQLVDVNSGAELIPHQTFVRLHNPKTGQEVVFVAEPDSKNVYKFELDTAERKTEFDSASGTYTLYLIIGDATLENPILWNVADVVIKFPEEEAPSTVQSKKLFIPKPEIQHLFREPEKRPPTVVSNTFTP
;
A
#
# COMPACT_ATOMS: atom_id res chain seq x y z
N MET A 1 -44.12 -4.33 -56.87
CA MET A 1 -42.70 -4.74 -56.96
C MET A 1 -41.90 -3.84 -56.04
N ALA A 2 -41.58 -4.33 -54.84
CA ALA A 2 -40.63 -3.70 -53.93
C ALA A 2 -40.03 -4.85 -53.11
N ALA A 3 -38.70 -5.00 -53.19
CA ALA A 3 -37.93 -6.03 -52.50
C ALA A 3 -37.64 -5.59 -51.05
N PRO A 4 -37.54 -6.51 -50.07
CA PRO A 4 -37.19 -6.18 -48.70
C PRO A 4 -35.65 -6.14 -48.52
N GLY A 5 -35.20 -5.20 -47.69
CA GLY A 5 -33.79 -4.96 -47.38
C GLY A 5 -33.16 -6.08 -46.55
N SER A 6 -31.93 -6.42 -46.89
CA SER A 6 -31.04 -7.31 -46.14
C SER A 6 -30.32 -6.51 -45.06
N HIS A 7 -30.65 -6.76 -43.79
CA HIS A 7 -29.83 -6.34 -42.66
C HIS A 7 -28.86 -7.46 -42.29
N THR A 8 -27.60 -7.29 -42.67
CA THR A 8 -26.50 -8.17 -42.27
C THR A 8 -26.08 -7.80 -40.85
N LEU A 9 -26.41 -8.64 -39.87
CA LEU A 9 -25.97 -8.51 -38.49
C LEU A 9 -24.53 -9.04 -38.38
N PHE A 10 -23.55 -8.16 -38.24
CA PHE A 10 -22.17 -8.55 -37.91
C PHE A 10 -22.09 -8.82 -36.40
N LEU A 11 -22.08 -10.09 -36.01
CA LEU A 11 -21.78 -10.54 -34.65
C LEU A 11 -20.26 -10.40 -34.42
N LEU A 12 -19.86 -9.33 -33.74
CA LEU A 12 -18.50 -9.15 -33.26
C LEU A 12 -18.33 -10.00 -31.98
N ALA A 13 -17.74 -11.18 -32.11
CA ALA A 13 -17.36 -11.99 -30.95
C ALA A 13 -16.15 -11.34 -30.26
N LEU A 14 -16.39 -10.60 -29.17
CA LEU A 14 -15.34 -10.20 -28.24
C LEU A 14 -14.86 -11.43 -27.48
N THR A 15 -13.72 -11.97 -27.90
CA THR A 15 -12.93 -12.89 -27.08
C THR A 15 -12.20 -12.06 -26.01
N PHE A 16 -12.82 -11.93 -24.84
CA PHE A 16 -12.08 -11.52 -23.64
C PHE A 16 -11.11 -12.64 -23.29
N VAL A 17 -9.87 -12.52 -23.74
CA VAL A 17 -8.76 -13.24 -23.12
C VAL A 17 -8.56 -12.57 -21.76
N ALA A 18 -9.26 -13.09 -20.75
CA ALA A 18 -8.93 -12.79 -19.36
C ALA A 18 -7.51 -13.32 -19.13
N SER A 19 -6.51 -12.45 -19.27
CA SER A 19 -5.19 -12.70 -18.73
C SER A 19 -5.38 -12.91 -17.23
N ILE A 20 -5.34 -14.17 -16.80
CA ILE A 20 -5.31 -14.57 -15.40
C ILE A 20 -4.06 -13.92 -14.82
N ARG A 21 -4.25 -12.76 -14.18
CA ARG A 21 -3.19 -12.14 -13.38
C ARG A 21 -3.11 -12.97 -12.12
N ALA A 22 -1.94 -13.54 -11.84
CA ALA A 22 -1.68 -14.14 -10.55
C ALA A 22 -1.99 -13.10 -9.47
N LEU A 23 -2.81 -13.47 -8.48
CA LEU A 23 -3.14 -12.58 -7.38
C LEU A 23 -1.89 -12.42 -6.52
N THR A 24 -1.38 -11.20 -6.39
CA THR A 24 -0.29 -10.93 -5.45
C THR A 24 -0.88 -10.61 -4.08
N PRO A 25 -0.36 -11.19 -2.99
CA PRO A 25 -0.70 -10.79 -1.63
C PRO A 25 -0.72 -9.28 -1.45
N THR A 26 -1.85 -8.74 -0.99
CA THR A 26 -2.02 -7.30 -0.75
C THR A 26 -1.89 -6.96 0.72
N HIS A 27 -2.21 -7.91 1.60
CA HIS A 27 -2.01 -7.80 3.04
C HIS A 27 -1.17 -8.97 3.54
N TYR A 28 -0.20 -8.65 4.40
CA TYR A 28 0.72 -9.63 4.99
C TYR A 28 1.27 -9.07 6.30
N LEU A 29 1.63 -9.92 7.26
CA LEU A 29 2.23 -9.48 8.51
C LEU A 29 3.69 -9.07 8.25
N THR A 30 4.03 -7.82 8.54
CA THR A 30 5.44 -7.39 8.59
C THR A 30 6.10 -7.92 9.86
N ARG A 31 7.44 -7.88 9.94
CA ARG A 31 8.17 -8.25 11.17
C ARG A 31 7.65 -7.50 12.40
N ARG A 32 7.28 -6.22 12.25
CA ARG A 32 6.70 -5.42 13.34
C ARG A 32 5.28 -5.88 13.71
N ASP A 33 4.48 -6.30 12.74
CA ASP A 33 3.13 -6.80 13.01
C ASP A 33 3.17 -8.18 13.69
N VAL A 34 4.13 -9.04 13.32
CA VAL A 34 4.37 -10.32 14.01
C VAL A 34 4.77 -10.08 15.47
N GLU A 35 5.68 -9.15 15.74
CA GLU A 35 6.02 -8.78 17.12
C GLU A 35 4.85 -8.18 17.88
N ARG A 36 3.99 -7.38 17.22
CA ARG A 36 2.76 -6.87 17.83
C ARG A 36 1.77 -7.99 18.16
N LEU A 37 1.61 -8.97 17.25
CA LEU A 37 0.76 -10.14 17.47
C LEU A 37 1.24 -10.96 18.68
N LYS A 38 2.55 -11.19 18.80
CA LYS A 38 3.16 -11.83 19.97
C LYS A 38 2.85 -11.03 21.25
N ALA A 39 3.05 -9.72 21.23
CA ALA A 39 2.76 -8.86 22.37
C ALA A 39 1.26 -8.83 22.74
N SER A 40 0.36 -8.97 21.76
CA SER A 40 -1.08 -9.09 22.00
C SER A 40 -1.45 -10.39 22.73
N LEU A 41 -0.67 -11.46 22.54
CA LEU A 41 -0.84 -12.77 23.19
C LEU A 41 -0.11 -12.86 24.53
N ASP A 42 0.98 -12.12 24.72
CA ASP A 42 1.75 -12.09 25.97
C ASP A 42 1.05 -11.22 27.03
N ARG A 43 -0.13 -11.67 27.51
CA ARG A 43 -0.93 -11.04 28.57
C ARG A 43 -0.94 -11.91 29.83
N PRO A 44 -1.13 -11.30 31.03
CA PRO A 44 -1.31 -12.06 32.25
C PRO A 44 -2.51 -13.02 32.19
N PHE A 45 -2.36 -14.21 32.78
CA PHE A 45 -3.41 -15.21 32.84
C PHE A 45 -4.45 -14.82 33.87
N ASN A 46 -5.66 -14.48 33.41
CA ASN A 46 -6.81 -14.19 34.28
C ASN A 46 -7.60 -15.46 34.61
N ASP A 47 -7.70 -16.37 33.65
CA ASP A 47 -8.39 -17.65 33.69
C ASP A 47 -7.68 -18.64 32.76
N LEU A 48 -8.15 -19.89 32.72
CA LEU A 48 -7.56 -20.94 31.89
C LEU A 48 -7.75 -20.70 30.39
N GLU A 49 -8.86 -20.09 29.98
CA GLU A 49 -9.12 -19.80 28.57
C GLU A 49 -8.11 -18.76 28.05
N ALA A 50 -7.89 -17.69 28.82
CA ALA A 50 -6.86 -16.69 28.52
C ALA A 50 -5.45 -17.29 28.52
N ALA A 51 -5.17 -18.22 29.45
CA ALA A 51 -3.90 -18.95 29.46
C ALA A 51 -3.73 -19.81 28.20
N PHE A 52 -4.77 -20.54 27.79
CA PHE A 52 -4.80 -21.34 26.57
C PHE A 52 -4.51 -20.49 25.33
N TYR A 53 -5.26 -19.40 25.11
CA TYR A 53 -5.05 -18.53 23.96
C TYR A 53 -3.63 -17.96 23.92
N SER A 54 -3.10 -17.55 25.07
CA SER A 54 -1.77 -16.96 25.17
C SER A 54 -0.67 -18.00 24.89
N ILE A 55 -0.68 -19.13 25.60
CA ILE A 55 0.35 -20.17 25.53
C ILE A 55 0.34 -20.84 24.16
N VAL A 56 -0.83 -21.34 23.73
CA VAL A 56 -0.94 -22.06 22.45
C VAL A 56 -0.74 -21.10 21.29
N GLY A 57 -1.26 -19.88 21.36
CA GLY A 57 -1.06 -18.85 20.34
C GLY A 57 0.42 -18.51 20.14
N LEU A 58 1.17 -18.29 21.21
CA LEU A 58 2.62 -18.04 21.14
C LEU A 58 3.37 -19.26 20.57
N HIS A 59 3.01 -20.47 21.01
CA HIS A 59 3.58 -21.71 20.48
C HIS A 59 3.35 -21.85 18.96
N LYS A 60 2.16 -21.51 18.45
CA LYS A 60 1.87 -21.50 17.00
C LYS A 60 2.70 -20.47 16.23
N LEU A 61 3.17 -19.42 16.88
CA LEU A 61 4.13 -18.45 16.32
C LEU A 61 5.60 -18.87 16.50
N GLY A 62 5.86 -20.08 17.01
CA GLY A 62 7.21 -20.60 17.26
C GLY A 62 7.92 -19.89 18.41
N VAL A 63 7.18 -19.33 19.37
CA VAL A 63 7.71 -18.64 20.54
C VAL A 63 7.22 -19.32 21.82
N GLN A 64 8.13 -19.50 22.78
CA GLN A 64 7.81 -20.01 24.11
C GLN A 64 7.35 -18.88 25.03
N VAL A 65 6.48 -19.18 25.99
CA VAL A 65 6.15 -18.23 27.05
C VAL A 65 7.37 -17.98 27.95
N SER A 66 7.49 -16.75 28.44
CA SER A 66 8.70 -16.29 29.17
C SER A 66 9.00 -17.08 30.45
N ASP A 67 7.98 -17.59 31.15
CA ASP A 67 8.11 -18.41 32.35
C ASP A 67 7.16 -19.63 32.25
N GLU A 68 7.63 -20.68 31.58
CA GLU A 68 6.86 -21.91 31.38
C GLU A 68 6.50 -22.62 32.70
N GLN A 69 7.35 -22.51 33.72
CA GLN A 69 7.07 -23.13 35.02
C GLN A 69 5.93 -22.41 35.75
N ALA A 70 5.93 -21.06 35.74
CA ALA A 70 4.83 -20.28 36.30
C ALA A 70 3.53 -20.53 35.52
N ALA A 71 3.60 -20.62 34.19
CA ALA A 71 2.45 -20.97 33.36
C ALA A 71 1.89 -22.36 33.70
N CYS A 72 2.76 -23.37 33.82
CA CYS A 72 2.35 -24.72 34.20
C CYS A 72 1.73 -24.76 35.62
N ASN A 73 2.31 -24.04 36.57
CA ASN A 73 1.77 -23.94 37.93
C ASN A 73 0.39 -23.25 37.95
N PHE A 74 0.21 -22.23 37.11
CA PHE A 74 -1.09 -21.57 36.94
C PHE A 74 -2.14 -22.56 36.41
N ILE A 75 -1.81 -23.33 35.37
CA ILE A 75 -2.71 -24.35 34.81
C ILE A 75 -3.13 -25.34 35.89
N LYS A 76 -2.15 -25.91 36.63
CA LYS A 76 -2.39 -26.90 37.69
C LYS A 76 -3.25 -26.37 38.84
N SER A 77 -3.17 -25.08 39.12
CA SER A 77 -3.88 -24.47 40.25
C SER A 77 -5.31 -24.05 39.90
N ASN A 78 -5.64 -23.92 38.62
CA ASN A 78 -6.94 -23.41 38.16
C ASN A 78 -7.77 -24.46 37.39
N VAL A 79 -7.22 -25.65 37.11
CA VAL A 79 -7.98 -26.73 36.45
C VAL A 79 -9.15 -27.18 37.32
N ASP A 80 -10.32 -27.20 36.69
CA ASP A 80 -11.56 -27.70 37.28
C ASP A 80 -11.82 -29.11 36.74
N PRO A 81 -11.67 -30.16 37.57
CA PRO A 81 -11.78 -31.55 37.12
C PRO A 81 -13.20 -31.95 36.69
N ASP A 82 -14.21 -31.12 36.99
CA ASP A 82 -15.62 -31.39 36.68
C ASP A 82 -16.10 -30.62 35.42
N SER A 83 -15.23 -29.82 34.78
CA SER A 83 -15.56 -28.98 33.63
C SER A 83 -14.79 -29.39 32.37
N VAL A 84 -15.52 -29.85 31.35
CA VAL A 84 -14.95 -30.25 30.04
C VAL A 84 -14.16 -29.11 29.40
N ASP A 85 -14.65 -27.86 29.47
CA ASP A 85 -13.98 -26.69 28.91
C ASP A 85 -12.66 -26.40 29.65
N SER A 86 -12.69 -26.46 30.98
CA SER A 86 -11.50 -26.26 31.83
C SER A 86 -10.42 -27.29 31.53
N LEU A 87 -10.82 -28.56 31.36
CA LEU A 87 -9.95 -29.67 31.01
C LEU A 87 -9.36 -29.52 29.61
N PHE A 88 -10.14 -29.08 28.63
CA PHE A 88 -9.65 -28.80 27.28
C PHE A 88 -8.56 -27.72 27.28
N TYR A 89 -8.85 -26.57 27.90
CA TYR A 89 -7.87 -25.48 27.98
C TYR A 89 -6.60 -25.90 28.70
N ALA A 90 -6.73 -26.64 29.81
CA ALA A 90 -5.58 -27.16 30.55
C ALA A 90 -4.76 -28.17 29.73
N ALA A 91 -5.41 -29.12 29.06
CA ALA A 91 -4.75 -30.13 28.24
C ALA A 91 -3.95 -29.52 27.09
N GLN A 92 -4.60 -28.65 26.32
CA GLN A 92 -3.98 -28.06 25.13
C GLN A 92 -2.88 -27.06 25.50
N ALA A 93 -3.08 -26.27 26.57
CA ALA A 93 -2.06 -25.35 27.05
C ALA A 93 -0.84 -26.09 27.63
N SER A 94 -1.07 -27.17 28.41
CA SER A 94 0.04 -27.94 29.00
C SER A 94 0.88 -28.66 27.95
N GLN A 95 0.26 -29.17 26.87
CA GLN A 95 0.98 -29.79 25.75
C GLN A 95 1.89 -28.82 25.00
N ALA A 96 1.57 -27.52 25.00
CA ALA A 96 2.37 -26.49 24.35
C ALA A 96 3.56 -25.99 25.22
N LEU A 97 3.66 -26.43 26.48
CA LEU A 97 4.76 -26.11 27.40
C LEU A 97 5.75 -27.27 27.48
N SER A 98 7.03 -26.98 27.77
CA SER A 98 7.98 -28.04 28.09
C SER A 98 7.74 -28.58 29.50
N GLU A 99 7.71 -29.91 29.63
CA GLU A 99 7.66 -30.62 30.92
C GLU A 99 6.45 -30.26 31.83
N CYS A 100 5.29 -29.91 31.25
CA CYS A 100 4.07 -29.63 32.02
C CYS A 100 3.07 -30.81 32.02
N GLU A 101 3.15 -31.67 33.04
CA GLU A 101 2.16 -32.75 33.24
C GLU A 101 1.08 -32.36 34.24
N VAL A 102 -0.19 -32.42 33.83
CA VAL A 102 -1.36 -32.24 34.70
C VAL A 102 -1.90 -33.63 35.10
N ALA A 103 -2.02 -33.89 36.39
CA ALA A 103 -2.54 -35.16 36.89
C ALA A 103 -4.07 -35.20 36.75
N ILE A 104 -4.58 -36.25 36.10
CA ILE A 104 -6.01 -36.45 35.84
C ILE A 104 -6.48 -37.70 36.59
N SER A 105 -7.63 -37.61 37.27
CA SER A 105 -8.23 -38.74 37.97
C SER A 105 -9.04 -39.63 37.01
N ASN A 106 -9.35 -40.85 37.43
CA ASN A 106 -10.18 -41.75 36.61
C ASN A 106 -11.59 -41.19 36.40
N GLU A 107 -12.16 -40.55 37.41
CA GLU A 107 -13.50 -39.94 37.36
C GLU A 107 -13.54 -38.80 36.31
N THR A 108 -12.50 -37.97 36.25
CA THR A 108 -12.35 -36.95 35.22
C THR A 108 -12.22 -37.56 33.82
N GLY A 109 -11.47 -38.67 33.70
CA GLY A 109 -11.38 -39.42 32.44
C GLY A 109 -12.73 -39.98 31.97
N GLU A 110 -13.52 -40.54 32.89
CA GLU A 110 -14.88 -41.03 32.60
C GLU A 110 -15.82 -39.90 32.19
N LEU A 111 -15.72 -38.73 32.83
CA LEU A 111 -16.48 -37.53 32.46
C LEU A 111 -16.19 -37.08 31.01
N LEU A 112 -14.92 -37.06 30.62
CA LEU A 112 -14.52 -36.71 29.25
C LEU A 112 -15.04 -37.73 28.24
N LEU A 113 -14.93 -39.03 28.52
CA LEU A 113 -15.46 -40.08 27.66
C LEU A 113 -16.98 -39.99 27.52
N ALA A 114 -17.70 -39.70 28.60
CA ALA A 114 -19.15 -39.53 28.57
C ALA A 114 -19.60 -38.30 27.75
N ALA A 115 -18.77 -37.26 27.68
CA ALA A 115 -19.02 -36.08 26.85
C ALA A 115 -18.80 -36.34 25.35
N VAL A 116 -18.16 -37.44 24.97
CA VAL A 116 -18.08 -37.90 23.57
C VAL A 116 -19.34 -38.69 23.23
N SER A 117 -20.46 -37.97 23.07
CA SER A 117 -21.79 -38.55 22.84
C SER A 117 -22.58 -37.78 21.77
N GLU A 118 -23.51 -38.46 21.11
CA GLU A 118 -24.46 -37.85 20.16
C GLU A 118 -25.42 -36.83 20.81
N ASP A 119 -25.57 -36.91 22.13
CA ASP A 119 -26.40 -36.00 22.94
C ASP A 119 -25.65 -34.69 23.29
N SER A 120 -24.33 -34.66 23.11
CA SER A 120 -23.48 -33.49 23.35
C SER A 120 -23.44 -32.54 22.15
N SER A 121 -23.17 -31.25 22.37
CA SER A 121 -22.94 -30.30 21.26
C SER A 121 -21.62 -30.56 20.56
N VAL A 122 -21.44 -30.06 19.33
CA VAL A 122 -20.16 -30.21 18.61
C VAL A 122 -19.00 -29.60 19.40
N ASN A 123 -19.24 -28.46 20.06
CA ASN A 123 -18.25 -27.81 20.93
C ASN A 123 -17.83 -28.70 22.12
N GLN A 124 -18.79 -29.35 22.78
CA GLN A 124 -18.50 -30.25 23.90
C GLN A 124 -17.71 -31.47 23.45
N ILE A 125 -18.05 -32.07 22.30
CA ILE A 125 -17.31 -33.18 21.72
C ILE A 125 -15.88 -32.73 21.38
N PHE A 126 -15.73 -31.57 20.73
CA PHE A 126 -14.43 -30.99 20.40
C PHE A 126 -13.55 -30.79 21.62
N HIS A 127 -14.08 -30.16 22.68
CA HIS A 127 -13.35 -29.95 23.92
C HIS A 127 -13.01 -31.28 24.63
N ALA A 128 -13.94 -32.23 24.69
CA ALA A 128 -13.70 -33.53 25.31
C ALA A 128 -12.61 -34.33 24.58
N VAL A 129 -12.71 -34.43 23.25
CA VAL A 129 -11.72 -35.13 22.41
C VAL A 129 -10.35 -34.45 22.49
N GLY A 130 -10.32 -33.12 22.44
CA GLY A 130 -9.09 -32.34 22.59
C GLY A 130 -8.44 -32.53 23.96
N ALA A 131 -9.24 -32.62 25.04
CA ALA A 131 -8.72 -32.91 26.37
C ALA A 131 -8.17 -34.34 26.48
N LEU A 132 -8.91 -35.35 26.00
CA LEU A 132 -8.46 -36.74 25.98
C LEU A 132 -7.14 -36.89 25.22
N SER A 133 -7.05 -36.28 24.03
CA SER A 133 -5.83 -36.28 23.20
C SER A 133 -4.66 -35.57 23.89
N GLY A 134 -4.88 -34.36 24.44
CA GLY A 134 -3.83 -33.57 25.09
C GLY A 134 -3.28 -34.22 26.36
N PHE A 135 -4.11 -34.92 27.13
CA PHE A 135 -3.67 -35.69 28.31
C PHE A 135 -3.15 -37.10 27.97
N GLY A 136 -3.21 -37.53 26.71
CA GLY A 136 -2.80 -38.87 26.29
C GLY A 136 -3.68 -39.99 26.85
N LEU A 137 -4.96 -39.71 27.09
CA LEU A 137 -5.95 -40.67 27.57
C LEU A 137 -6.50 -41.52 26.41
N PRO A 138 -7.00 -42.74 26.69
CA PRO A 138 -7.62 -43.58 25.66
C PRO A 138 -8.80 -42.89 24.98
N LEU A 139 -8.83 -42.91 23.65
CA LEU A 139 -9.88 -42.32 22.82
C LEU A 139 -10.36 -43.32 21.76
N ALA A 140 -11.63 -43.67 21.79
CA ALA A 140 -12.26 -44.50 20.77
C ALA A 140 -12.58 -43.66 19.52
N SER A 141 -11.62 -43.51 18.61
CA SER A 141 -11.73 -42.58 17.47
C SER A 141 -12.94 -42.83 16.57
N GLN A 142 -13.35 -44.09 16.37
CA GLN A 142 -14.52 -44.41 15.54
C GLN A 142 -15.84 -43.98 16.19
N GLU A 143 -15.95 -44.12 17.52
CA GLU A 143 -17.13 -43.69 18.29
C GLU A 143 -17.22 -42.17 18.32
N ALA A 144 -16.09 -41.50 18.56
CA ALA A 144 -15.99 -40.04 18.51
C ALA A 144 -16.39 -39.49 17.13
N LEU A 145 -15.89 -40.10 16.05
CA LEU A 145 -16.25 -39.72 14.69
C LEU A 145 -17.75 -39.93 14.39
N SER A 146 -18.32 -41.05 14.85
CA SER A 146 -19.76 -41.33 14.70
C SER A 146 -20.61 -40.28 15.44
N ALA A 147 -20.25 -39.97 16.69
CA ALA A 147 -20.93 -38.96 17.48
C ALA A 147 -20.86 -37.58 16.82
N LEU A 148 -19.67 -37.19 16.37
CA LEU A 148 -19.41 -35.92 15.69
C LEU A 148 -20.24 -35.80 14.40
N THR A 149 -20.24 -36.84 13.56
CA THR A 149 -20.99 -36.84 12.29
C THR A 149 -22.50 -36.81 12.51
N SER A 150 -23.01 -37.57 13.48
CA SER A 150 -24.44 -37.51 13.89
C SER A 150 -24.82 -36.10 14.34
N ARG A 151 -23.94 -35.41 15.06
CA ARG A 151 -24.22 -34.06 15.56
C ARG A 151 -24.11 -32.98 14.48
N LEU A 152 -23.13 -33.05 13.59
CA LEU A 152 -22.99 -32.13 12.45
C LEU A 152 -24.25 -32.08 11.59
N SER A 153 -24.90 -33.22 11.35
CA SER A 153 -26.17 -33.29 10.60
C SER A 153 -27.34 -32.52 11.26
N LYS A 154 -27.20 -32.12 12.53
CA LYS A 154 -28.21 -31.40 13.32
C LYS A 154 -27.79 -29.95 13.65
N GLU A 155 -26.50 -29.63 13.57
CA GLU A 155 -25.92 -28.32 13.89
C GLU A 155 -25.24 -27.71 12.66
N GLU A 156 -26.03 -27.21 11.71
CA GLU A 156 -25.55 -26.60 10.47
C GLU A 156 -25.05 -25.15 10.67
N ASN A 157 -23.97 -24.95 11.42
CA ASN A 157 -23.31 -23.64 11.53
C ASN A 157 -21.80 -23.76 11.22
N VAL A 158 -21.21 -22.68 10.69
CA VAL A 158 -19.81 -22.67 10.21
C VAL A 158 -18.84 -23.08 11.32
N LEU A 159 -19.02 -22.52 12.53
CA LEU A 159 -18.11 -22.77 13.65
C LEU A 159 -18.13 -24.24 14.09
N ALA A 160 -19.30 -24.88 14.13
CA ALA A 160 -19.43 -26.29 14.45
C ALA A 160 -18.69 -27.17 13.43
N THR A 161 -18.83 -26.89 12.13
CA THR A 161 -18.07 -27.62 11.10
C THR A 161 -16.56 -27.40 11.27
N ILE A 162 -16.09 -26.17 11.54
CA ILE A 162 -14.67 -25.90 11.82
C ILE A 162 -14.18 -26.68 13.05
N GLN A 163 -14.94 -26.69 14.14
CA GLN A 163 -14.62 -27.46 15.33
C GLN A 163 -14.59 -28.97 15.05
N ALA A 164 -15.43 -29.46 14.15
CA ALA A 164 -15.35 -30.84 13.70
C ALA A 164 -14.08 -31.13 12.91
N LEU A 165 -13.63 -30.22 12.03
CA LEU A 165 -12.33 -30.35 11.36
C LEU A 165 -11.19 -30.44 12.39
N GLN A 166 -11.21 -29.58 13.42
CA GLN A 166 -10.24 -29.59 14.51
C GLN A 166 -10.31 -30.89 15.31
N THR A 167 -11.51 -31.36 15.65
CA THR A 167 -11.74 -32.61 16.37
C THR A 167 -11.17 -33.79 15.60
N ALA A 168 -11.42 -33.87 14.30
CA ALA A 168 -10.93 -34.92 13.43
C ALA A 168 -9.39 -34.97 13.36
N SER A 169 -8.71 -33.83 13.52
CA SER A 169 -7.24 -33.77 13.59
C SER A 169 -6.65 -34.45 14.84
N TYR A 170 -7.45 -34.70 15.88
CA TYR A 170 -7.05 -35.45 17.07
C TYR A 170 -7.35 -36.95 16.99
N LEU A 171 -8.15 -37.39 16.03
CA LEU A 171 -8.58 -38.79 15.93
C LEU A 171 -7.51 -39.66 15.26
N SER A 172 -7.53 -40.97 15.50
CA SER A 172 -6.66 -41.90 14.78
C SER A 172 -6.94 -41.89 13.28
N GLN A 173 -5.90 -41.89 12.45
CA GLN A 173 -6.00 -42.06 10.99
C GLN A 173 -6.60 -43.42 10.56
N GLN A 174 -6.78 -44.36 11.50
CA GLN A 174 -7.50 -45.62 11.24
C GLN A 174 -9.01 -45.40 11.13
N ALA A 175 -9.55 -44.32 11.69
CA ALA A 175 -10.93 -43.91 11.46
C ALA A 175 -11.06 -43.30 10.06
N ASP A 176 -12.21 -43.49 9.42
CA ASP A 176 -12.47 -42.96 8.08
C ASP A 176 -12.80 -41.46 8.12
N LEU A 177 -11.78 -40.61 8.04
CA LEU A 177 -11.93 -39.16 8.13
C LEU A 177 -12.44 -38.51 6.83
N SER A 178 -12.69 -39.27 5.75
CA SER A 178 -12.97 -38.70 4.42
C SER A 178 -14.20 -37.79 4.42
N GLY A 179 -15.26 -38.18 5.12
CA GLY A 179 -16.49 -37.37 5.21
C GLY A 179 -16.25 -36.00 5.86
N ILE A 180 -15.38 -35.92 6.88
CA ILE A 180 -15.04 -34.64 7.51
C ILE A 180 -14.08 -33.83 6.62
N VAL A 181 -13.22 -34.48 5.83
CA VAL A 181 -12.36 -33.79 4.85
C VAL A 181 -13.19 -33.16 3.73
N GLU A 182 -14.27 -33.81 3.28
CA GLU A 182 -15.19 -33.29 2.26
C GLU A 182 -15.86 -31.97 2.70
N GLU A 183 -16.15 -31.81 4.00
CA GLU A 183 -16.71 -30.57 4.57
C GLU A 183 -15.82 -29.33 4.34
N ILE A 184 -14.52 -29.51 4.04
CA ILE A 184 -13.64 -28.39 3.67
C ILE A 184 -14.15 -27.72 2.39
N GLU A 185 -14.56 -28.50 1.38
CA GLU A 185 -15.07 -27.95 0.12
C GLU A 185 -16.39 -27.20 0.33
N ASP A 186 -17.26 -27.74 1.19
CA ASP A 186 -18.53 -27.12 1.56
C ASP A 186 -18.33 -25.80 2.31
N LEU A 187 -17.37 -25.74 3.24
CA LEU A 187 -17.00 -24.50 3.92
C LEU A 187 -16.40 -23.46 2.97
N VAL A 188 -15.57 -23.88 2.01
CA VAL A 188 -15.02 -22.98 0.98
C VAL A 188 -16.14 -22.35 0.15
N ALA A 189 -17.19 -23.12 -0.17
CA ALA A 189 -18.35 -22.61 -0.92
C ALA A 189 -19.19 -21.58 -0.16
N ARG A 190 -19.04 -21.49 1.18
CA ARG A 190 -19.75 -20.55 2.06
C ARG A 190 -18.98 -19.27 2.34
N LEU A 191 -17.76 -19.13 1.85
CA LEU A 191 -16.97 -17.90 2.01
C LEU A 191 -17.51 -16.78 1.13
N ASP A 192 -17.59 -15.57 1.69
CA ASP A 192 -17.94 -14.36 0.96
C ASP A 192 -16.74 -13.81 0.20
N ASP A 193 -16.91 -13.63 -1.11
CA ASP A 193 -15.97 -12.90 -1.96
C ASP A 193 -16.22 -11.39 -1.85
N LEU A 194 -15.25 -10.69 -1.27
CA LEU A 194 -15.24 -9.23 -1.22
C LEU A 194 -14.30 -8.66 -2.28
N GLY A 195 -14.86 -8.47 -3.48
CA GLY A 195 -14.23 -7.71 -4.57
C GLY A 195 -13.04 -8.41 -5.22
N GLY A 196 -12.96 -9.74 -5.15
CA GLY A 196 -11.89 -10.58 -5.68
C GLY A 196 -10.58 -10.49 -4.90
N VAL A 197 -10.58 -9.82 -3.74
CA VAL A 197 -9.37 -9.57 -2.93
C VAL A 197 -9.41 -10.33 -1.61
N TYR A 198 -10.59 -10.52 -1.02
CA TYR A 198 -10.77 -11.15 0.28
C TYR A 198 -11.79 -12.29 0.19
N LEU A 199 -11.51 -13.37 0.90
CA LEU A 199 -12.48 -14.40 1.25
C LEU A 199 -12.57 -14.47 2.76
N GLN A 200 -13.78 -14.44 3.29
CA GLN A 200 -14.04 -14.55 4.72
C GLN A 200 -15.45 -15.06 4.99
N PHE A 201 -15.69 -15.56 6.18
CA PHE A 201 -17.04 -15.87 6.64
C PHE A 201 -17.77 -14.62 7.14
N GLU A 202 -19.11 -14.60 7.06
CA GLU A 202 -19.96 -13.56 7.63
C GLU A 202 -19.73 -13.40 9.15
N GLU A 203 -19.42 -14.50 9.85
CA GLU A 203 -19.12 -14.54 11.28
C GLU A 203 -17.84 -13.76 11.65
N GLY A 204 -16.98 -13.47 10.67
CA GLY A 204 -15.85 -12.57 10.82
C GLY A 204 -14.47 -13.22 10.87
N LEU A 205 -13.49 -12.45 11.36
CA LEU A 205 -12.06 -12.75 11.30
C LEU A 205 -11.69 -14.03 12.07
N GLU A 206 -12.21 -14.19 13.28
CA GLU A 206 -11.85 -15.34 14.15
C GLU A 206 -12.23 -16.66 13.48
N THR A 207 -13.48 -16.79 13.02
CA THR A 207 -14.00 -17.95 12.29
C THR A 207 -13.19 -18.22 11.02
N THR A 208 -12.88 -17.17 10.25
CA THR A 208 -12.08 -17.28 9.03
C THR A 208 -10.66 -17.79 9.29
N ALA A 209 -10.01 -17.29 10.34
CA ALA A 209 -8.66 -17.70 10.71
C ALA A 209 -8.62 -19.12 11.30
N LEU A 210 -9.59 -19.47 12.16
CA LEU A 210 -9.73 -20.82 12.71
C LEU A 210 -10.02 -21.85 11.63
N PHE A 211 -10.82 -21.51 10.62
CA PHE A 211 -11.05 -22.36 9.45
C PHE A 211 -9.73 -22.72 8.76
N VAL A 212 -8.92 -21.71 8.39
CA VAL A 212 -7.62 -21.96 7.75
C VAL A 212 -6.74 -22.85 8.63
N ALA A 213 -6.67 -22.57 9.92
CA ALA A 213 -5.87 -23.39 10.84
C ALA A 213 -6.38 -24.84 10.92
N ALA A 214 -7.69 -25.04 11.02
CA ALA A 214 -8.34 -26.33 11.12
C ALA A 214 -8.20 -27.15 9.83
N THR A 215 -8.40 -26.53 8.67
CA THR A 215 -8.27 -27.14 7.36
C THR A 215 -6.87 -27.69 7.16
N TYR A 216 -5.83 -26.87 7.35
CA TYR A 216 -4.45 -27.35 7.21
C TYR A 216 -4.06 -28.38 8.28
N GLY A 217 -4.57 -28.23 9.51
CA GLY A 217 -4.35 -29.20 10.58
C GLY A 217 -4.94 -30.58 10.25
N LEU A 218 -6.18 -30.63 9.78
CA LEU A 218 -6.82 -31.87 9.35
C LEU A 218 -6.17 -32.43 8.09
N SER A 219 -5.86 -31.60 7.09
CA SER A 219 -5.20 -32.04 5.85
C SER A 219 -3.84 -32.67 6.12
N ASP A 220 -3.00 -32.02 6.94
CA ASP A 220 -1.68 -32.55 7.30
C ASP A 220 -1.80 -33.90 8.02
N HIS A 221 -2.81 -34.04 8.88
CA HIS A 221 -3.11 -35.25 9.62
C HIS A 221 -3.71 -36.36 8.75
N ALA A 222 -4.69 -36.07 7.90
CA ALA A 222 -5.32 -37.04 7.00
C ALA A 222 -4.40 -37.43 5.83
N GLY A 223 -3.39 -36.61 5.53
CA GLY A 223 -2.51 -36.81 4.38
C GLY A 223 -3.16 -36.42 3.05
N THR A 224 -4.21 -35.60 3.08
CA THR A 224 -4.98 -35.17 1.91
C THR A 224 -4.85 -33.66 1.72
N GLU A 225 -4.51 -33.24 0.50
CA GLU A 225 -4.45 -31.83 0.13
C GLU A 225 -5.80 -31.15 0.33
N PRO A 226 -5.87 -29.96 0.97
CA PRO A 226 -7.13 -29.29 1.19
C PRO A 226 -7.75 -28.86 -0.15
N ALA A 227 -9.09 -28.96 -0.24
CA ALA A 227 -9.86 -28.57 -1.41
C ALA A 227 -9.97 -27.03 -1.55
N MET A 228 -8.83 -26.33 -1.65
CA MET A 228 -8.72 -24.89 -1.82
C MET A 228 -7.79 -24.56 -2.98
N LYS A 229 -8.19 -23.62 -3.84
CA LYS A 229 -7.36 -23.10 -4.92
C LYS A 229 -6.36 -22.05 -4.41
N GLU A 230 -5.26 -21.87 -5.13
CA GLU A 230 -4.23 -20.87 -4.77
C GLU A 230 -4.78 -19.45 -4.59
N ASP A 231 -5.67 -19.01 -5.48
CA ASP A 231 -6.31 -17.69 -5.41
C ASP A 231 -7.16 -17.54 -4.14
N GLN A 232 -7.92 -18.58 -3.79
CA GLN A 232 -8.72 -18.60 -2.57
C GLN A 232 -7.84 -18.51 -1.31
N ILE A 233 -6.70 -19.21 -1.30
CA ILE A 233 -5.75 -19.14 -0.18
C ILE A 233 -5.16 -17.73 -0.05
N ILE A 234 -4.82 -17.09 -1.16
CA ILE A 234 -4.30 -15.71 -1.16
C ILE A 234 -5.38 -14.72 -0.68
N GLN A 235 -6.64 -14.93 -1.05
CA GLN A 235 -7.76 -14.10 -0.60
C GLN A 235 -8.07 -14.28 0.89
N LEU A 236 -8.05 -15.50 1.40
CA LEU A 236 -8.15 -15.81 2.84
C LEU A 236 -7.01 -15.15 3.61
N MET A 237 -5.79 -15.27 3.09
CA MET A 237 -4.61 -14.64 3.68
C MET A 237 -4.75 -13.11 3.73
N ASN A 238 -5.23 -12.49 2.66
CA ASN A 238 -5.49 -11.05 2.62
C ASN A 238 -6.51 -10.63 3.67
N ALA A 239 -7.59 -11.41 3.85
CA ALA A 239 -8.63 -11.13 4.84
C ALA A 239 -8.06 -11.21 6.26
N ILE A 240 -7.39 -12.33 6.57
CA ILE A 240 -6.85 -12.62 7.91
C ILE A 240 -5.79 -11.60 8.31
N PHE A 241 -4.89 -11.25 7.41
CA PHE A 241 -3.78 -10.33 7.70
C PHE A 241 -4.09 -8.87 7.39
N SER A 242 -5.32 -8.50 7.00
CA SER A 242 -5.71 -7.10 6.85
C SER A 242 -5.72 -6.36 8.19
N LYS A 243 -6.12 -7.05 9.28
CA LYS A 243 -6.13 -6.51 10.64
C LYS A 243 -4.76 -6.66 11.29
N LYS A 244 -4.24 -5.56 11.83
CA LYS A 244 -2.89 -5.50 12.44
C LYS A 244 -2.89 -5.29 13.95
N ASN A 245 -4.05 -5.05 14.54
CA ASN A 245 -4.22 -4.78 15.96
C ASN A 245 -5.34 -5.67 16.48
N PHE A 246 -5.08 -6.39 17.56
CA PHE A 246 -6.01 -7.40 18.10
C PHE A 246 -6.47 -6.97 19.49
N GLU A 247 -7.77 -6.76 19.63
CA GLU A 247 -8.37 -6.25 20.88
C GLU A 247 -8.52 -7.40 21.89
N THR A 248 -9.08 -8.52 21.44
CA THR A 248 -9.33 -9.73 22.24
C THR A 248 -8.19 -10.75 22.11
N LEU A 249 -8.06 -11.64 23.11
CA LEU A 249 -7.11 -12.75 23.06
C LEU A 249 -7.52 -13.80 22.02
N SER A 250 -8.81 -14.12 21.92
CA SER A 250 -9.34 -15.06 20.91
C SER A 250 -8.99 -14.63 19.47
N GLU A 251 -9.11 -13.34 19.17
CA GLU A 251 -8.77 -12.82 17.86
C GLU A 251 -7.26 -12.92 17.56
N ALA A 252 -6.41 -12.54 18.51
CA ALA A 252 -4.97 -12.72 18.36
C ALA A 252 -4.60 -14.20 18.20
N PHE A 253 -5.23 -15.07 18.98
CA PHE A 253 -5.01 -16.51 18.95
C PHE A 253 -5.40 -17.13 17.60
N SER A 254 -6.59 -16.82 17.09
CA SER A 254 -7.08 -17.35 15.80
C SER A 254 -6.17 -16.93 14.64
N VAL A 255 -5.74 -15.66 14.61
CA VAL A 255 -4.79 -15.16 13.60
C VAL A 255 -3.41 -15.82 13.74
N ALA A 256 -2.94 -16.06 14.98
CA ALA A 256 -1.70 -16.78 15.22
C ALA A 256 -1.75 -18.24 14.76
N CYS A 257 -2.88 -18.93 14.99
CA CYS A 257 -3.11 -20.27 14.48
C CYS A 257 -3.06 -20.32 12.95
N ALA A 258 -3.75 -19.39 12.27
CA ALA A 258 -3.71 -19.29 10.80
C ALA A 258 -2.31 -18.97 10.29
N ALA A 259 -1.61 -18.02 10.93
CA ALA A 259 -0.24 -17.65 10.56
C ALA A 259 0.72 -18.83 10.71
N GLY A 260 0.63 -19.60 11.80
CA GLY A 260 1.41 -20.82 12.00
C GLY A 260 1.15 -21.86 10.90
N SER A 261 -0.11 -22.16 10.63
CA SER A 261 -0.49 -23.15 9.61
C SER A 261 -0.07 -22.73 8.19
N LEU A 262 -0.22 -21.46 7.81
CA LEU A 262 0.20 -20.98 6.48
C LEU A 262 1.72 -20.79 6.37
N SER A 263 2.42 -20.62 7.49
CA SER A 263 3.89 -20.52 7.52
C SER A 263 4.56 -21.88 7.30
N GLN A 264 3.92 -22.95 7.78
CA GLN A 264 4.44 -24.31 7.69
C GLN A 264 3.29 -25.33 7.61
N ASN A 265 3.13 -25.95 6.44
CA ASN A 265 2.24 -27.10 6.21
C ASN A 265 2.74 -27.92 5.01
N ARG A 266 2.14 -29.08 4.72
CA ARG A 266 2.61 -30.00 3.68
C ARG A 266 2.20 -29.65 2.25
N TYR A 267 1.35 -28.64 2.03
CA TYR A 267 0.66 -28.42 0.76
C TYR A 267 0.95 -27.05 0.14
N HIS A 268 0.58 -25.97 0.82
CA HIS A 268 0.63 -24.61 0.26
C HIS A 268 1.32 -23.65 1.22
N LEU A 269 2.42 -23.05 0.80
CA LEU A 269 3.20 -22.07 1.54
C LEU A 269 3.10 -20.71 0.83
N PRO A 270 2.15 -19.83 1.22
CA PRO A 270 2.06 -18.50 0.64
C PRO A 270 3.31 -17.69 0.98
N ILE A 271 3.89 -17.05 -0.04
CA ILE A 271 5.04 -16.18 0.13
C ILE A 271 4.68 -14.71 -0.09
N VAL A 272 5.52 -13.84 0.46
CA VAL A 272 5.41 -12.40 0.35
C VAL A 272 6.70 -11.89 -0.29
N VAL A 273 6.58 -11.21 -1.42
CA VAL A 273 7.70 -10.58 -2.13
C VAL A 273 7.47 -9.07 -2.16
N VAL A 274 8.34 -8.32 -1.48
CA VAL A 274 8.21 -6.86 -1.35
C VAL A 274 9.55 -6.17 -1.49
N PRO A 275 9.60 -4.93 -2.02
CA PRO A 275 10.84 -4.16 -2.08
C PRO A 275 11.31 -3.78 -0.67
N ASP A 276 12.62 -3.90 -0.42
CA ASP A 276 13.26 -3.35 0.78
C ASP A 276 13.53 -1.85 0.57
N GLY A 277 12.54 -1.03 0.94
CA GLY A 277 12.53 0.41 0.68
C GLY A 277 11.71 0.76 -0.57
N PRO A 278 11.96 1.92 -1.20
CA PRO A 278 11.22 2.29 -2.40
C PRO A 278 11.54 1.31 -3.54
N ALA A 279 10.53 0.92 -4.32
CA ALA A 279 10.72 0.22 -5.60
C ALA A 279 11.30 1.18 -6.65
N ALA A 280 12.53 1.65 -6.43
CA ALA A 280 13.21 2.60 -7.27
C ALA A 280 14.71 2.31 -7.33
N VAL A 281 15.33 2.66 -8.45
CA VAL A 281 16.77 2.59 -8.66
C VAL A 281 17.26 3.85 -9.35
N SER A 282 18.53 4.19 -9.13
CA SER A 282 19.21 5.31 -9.78
C SER A 282 20.71 5.06 -9.88
N HIS A 283 21.46 6.01 -10.44
CA HIS A 283 22.92 5.91 -10.47
C HIS A 283 23.56 5.91 -9.07
N HIS A 284 22.93 6.59 -8.10
CA HIS A 284 23.36 6.58 -6.70
C HIS A 284 22.89 5.33 -5.93
N GLN A 285 21.76 4.75 -6.33
CA GLN A 285 21.19 3.52 -5.75
C GLN A 285 20.87 2.51 -6.85
N PRO A 286 21.88 1.80 -7.40
CA PRO A 286 21.70 0.99 -8.61
C PRO A 286 21.04 -0.37 -8.36
N ILE A 287 20.97 -0.79 -7.09
CA ILE A 287 20.53 -2.12 -6.68
C ILE A 287 19.07 -2.07 -6.22
N LEU A 288 18.21 -2.81 -6.92
CA LEU A 288 16.88 -3.16 -6.43
C LEU A 288 17.01 -4.27 -5.38
N ARG A 289 16.41 -4.07 -4.23
CA ARG A 289 16.47 -4.99 -3.09
C ARG A 289 15.08 -5.53 -2.81
N LEU A 290 14.93 -6.84 -2.72
CA LEU A 290 13.66 -7.52 -2.45
C LEU A 290 13.79 -8.37 -1.18
N GLN A 291 12.77 -8.28 -0.33
CA GLN A 291 12.53 -9.22 0.76
C GLN A 291 11.57 -10.30 0.26
N VAL A 292 11.95 -11.55 0.45
CA VAL A 292 11.10 -12.72 0.17
C VAL A 292 10.94 -13.49 1.47
N THR A 293 9.72 -13.51 1.98
CA THR A 293 9.41 -14.11 3.29
C THR A 293 8.20 -15.02 3.22
N ASN A 294 8.03 -15.88 4.22
CA ASN A 294 6.73 -16.51 4.48
C ASN A 294 5.76 -15.49 5.14
N VAL A 295 4.54 -15.95 5.44
CA VAL A 295 3.49 -15.15 6.06
C VAL A 295 3.83 -14.61 7.45
N MET A 296 4.81 -15.19 8.13
CA MET A 296 5.31 -14.76 9.44
C MET A 296 6.57 -13.88 9.33
N SER A 297 6.85 -13.30 8.16
CA SER A 297 8.04 -12.46 7.92
C SER A 297 9.39 -13.17 8.15
N GLN A 298 9.44 -14.51 8.05
CA GLN A 298 10.70 -15.24 8.10
C GLN A 298 11.32 -15.29 6.70
N PRO A 299 12.62 -14.92 6.54
CA PRO A 299 13.28 -14.89 5.23
C PRO A 299 13.39 -16.27 4.57
N LEU A 300 13.12 -16.34 3.27
CA LEU A 300 13.23 -17.55 2.45
C LEU A 300 14.52 -17.52 1.59
N THR A 301 15.67 -17.46 2.25
CA THR A 301 16.99 -17.30 1.58
C THR A 301 17.42 -18.48 0.72
N GLN A 302 16.78 -19.64 0.90
CA GLN A 302 17.03 -20.84 0.07
C GLN A 302 16.25 -20.82 -1.26
N ALA A 303 15.30 -19.89 -1.42
CA ALA A 303 14.55 -19.76 -2.67
C ALA A 303 15.41 -19.13 -3.78
N ALA A 304 15.13 -19.49 -5.02
CA ALA A 304 15.72 -18.88 -6.20
C ALA A 304 14.78 -17.81 -6.75
N VAL A 305 15.17 -16.54 -6.63
CA VAL A 305 14.37 -15.41 -7.14
C VAL A 305 14.92 -14.97 -8.49
N LYS A 306 14.05 -14.90 -9.49
CA LYS A 306 14.41 -14.50 -10.86
C LYS A 306 13.50 -13.38 -11.37
N LEU A 307 14.10 -12.46 -12.11
CA LEU A 307 13.39 -11.53 -12.97
C LEU A 307 13.06 -12.24 -14.27
N ASP A 308 11.78 -12.53 -14.51
CA ASP A 308 11.34 -13.09 -15.78
C ASP A 308 11.51 -12.07 -16.90
N HIS A 309 11.01 -10.85 -16.67
CA HIS A 309 11.22 -9.70 -17.56
C HIS A 309 11.00 -8.37 -16.86
N ALA A 310 11.69 -7.33 -17.34
CA ALA A 310 11.41 -5.93 -17.04
C ALA A 310 11.04 -5.22 -18.35
N LYS A 311 9.82 -4.66 -18.41
CA LYS A 311 9.30 -3.91 -19.56
C LYS A 311 9.18 -2.43 -19.25
N SER A 312 9.55 -1.57 -20.19
CA SER A 312 9.25 -0.14 -20.08
C SER A 312 7.74 0.06 -20.06
N ALA A 313 7.23 0.80 -19.06
CA ALA A 313 5.80 1.05 -18.94
C ALA A 313 5.26 1.89 -20.10
N SER A 314 6.08 2.75 -20.71
CA SER A 314 5.71 3.66 -21.80
C SER A 314 5.78 2.98 -23.17
N THR A 315 6.86 2.27 -23.48
CA THR A 315 7.08 1.67 -24.81
C THR A 315 6.70 0.19 -24.88
N LYS A 316 6.45 -0.46 -23.74
CA LYS A 316 6.23 -1.91 -23.59
C LYS A 316 7.40 -2.78 -24.06
N ALA A 317 8.54 -2.18 -24.40
CA ALA A 317 9.75 -2.90 -24.79
C ALA A 317 10.37 -3.60 -23.59
N THR A 318 10.85 -4.83 -23.79
CA THR A 318 11.58 -5.58 -22.77
C THR A 318 13.02 -5.09 -22.72
N VAL A 319 13.48 -4.67 -21.54
CA VAL A 319 14.82 -4.10 -21.32
C VAL A 319 15.76 -5.13 -20.67
N LEU A 320 15.23 -5.99 -19.81
CA LEU A 320 15.96 -7.08 -19.16
C LEU A 320 15.06 -8.30 -19.05
N HIS A 321 15.61 -9.50 -19.14
CA HIS A 321 14.85 -10.75 -18.99
C HIS A 321 15.74 -11.87 -18.45
N GLN A 322 15.11 -12.83 -17.77
CA GLN A 322 15.73 -14.06 -17.28
C GLN A 322 16.99 -13.84 -16.43
N MET A 323 16.96 -12.85 -15.53
CA MET A 323 18.09 -12.52 -14.65
C MET A 323 17.84 -12.99 -13.21
N PRO A 324 18.75 -13.76 -12.59
CA PRO A 324 18.62 -14.11 -11.19
C PRO A 324 18.92 -12.92 -10.28
N PHE A 325 18.25 -12.86 -9.13
CA PHE A 325 18.66 -12.00 -8.03
C PHE A 325 19.75 -12.68 -7.21
N ALA A 326 20.74 -11.92 -6.75
CA ALA A 326 21.78 -12.41 -5.86
C ALA A 326 21.32 -12.35 -4.40
N VAL A 327 21.56 -13.41 -3.63
CA VAL A 327 21.26 -13.42 -2.19
C VAL A 327 22.36 -12.69 -1.42
N SER A 328 21.97 -11.72 -0.60
CA SER A 328 22.85 -10.93 0.26
C SER A 328 22.24 -10.85 1.66
N GLY A 329 22.67 -11.76 2.54
CA GLY A 329 22.00 -11.97 3.84
C GLY A 329 20.58 -12.47 3.65
N ASP A 330 19.60 -11.72 4.16
CA ASP A 330 18.16 -12.04 4.08
C ASP A 330 17.45 -11.37 2.88
N ILE A 331 18.21 -10.76 1.97
CA ILE A 331 17.69 -9.89 0.90
C ILE A 331 18.17 -10.38 -0.47
N PHE A 332 17.32 -10.22 -1.48
CA PHE A 332 17.60 -10.53 -2.88
C PHE A 332 17.89 -9.24 -3.65
N GLU A 333 19.05 -9.18 -4.31
CA GLU A 333 19.59 -7.98 -4.93
C GLU A 333 19.74 -8.13 -6.45
N LEU A 334 19.28 -7.12 -7.20
CA LEU A 334 19.48 -7.03 -8.65
C LEU A 334 19.94 -5.62 -9.03
N ASN A 335 21.12 -5.51 -9.64
CA ASN A 335 21.59 -4.25 -10.21
C ASN A 335 20.96 -4.02 -11.58
N PHE A 336 19.82 -3.32 -11.61
CA PHE A 336 19.12 -3.00 -12.84
C PHE A 336 19.82 -1.90 -13.66
N MET A 337 20.63 -1.05 -13.02
CA MET A 337 21.33 0.05 -13.71
C MET A 337 22.47 -0.43 -14.63
N ASN A 338 22.91 -1.69 -14.50
CA ASN A 338 23.92 -2.28 -15.38
C ASN A 338 23.52 -2.29 -16.87
N VAL A 339 22.22 -2.35 -17.18
CA VAL A 339 21.73 -2.27 -18.57
C VAL A 339 21.46 -0.85 -19.05
N LYS A 340 21.82 0.16 -18.24
CA LYS A 340 21.65 1.60 -18.52
C LYS A 340 20.24 1.93 -19.02
N PRO A 341 19.19 1.58 -18.25
CA PRO A 341 17.82 1.89 -18.62
C PRO A 341 17.62 3.41 -18.67
N ALA A 342 16.77 3.88 -19.60
CA ALA A 342 16.33 5.27 -19.60
C ALA A 342 15.49 5.55 -18.33
N SER A 343 15.49 6.80 -17.86
CA SER A 343 14.62 7.20 -16.74
C SER A 343 13.15 6.97 -17.06
N GLY A 344 12.38 6.47 -16.10
CA GLY A 344 10.98 6.10 -16.34
C GLY A 344 10.45 5.06 -15.37
N TYR A 345 9.28 4.51 -15.69
CA TYR A 345 8.69 3.41 -14.93
C TYR A 345 8.80 2.11 -15.72
N TYR A 346 9.05 1.03 -15.00
CA TYR A 346 9.23 -0.31 -15.56
C TYR A 346 8.34 -1.30 -14.82
N ASP A 347 7.66 -2.16 -15.58
CA ASP A 347 6.85 -3.24 -15.07
C ASP A 347 7.74 -4.50 -15.00
N PHE A 348 8.06 -4.95 -13.78
CA PHE A 348 8.89 -6.12 -13.48
C PHE A 348 7.99 -7.31 -13.19
N SER A 349 8.22 -8.42 -13.89
CA SER A 349 7.63 -9.71 -13.59
C SER A 349 8.69 -10.59 -12.94
N ILE A 350 8.47 -10.96 -11.68
CA ILE A 350 9.41 -11.68 -10.81
C ILE A 350 8.79 -13.02 -10.44
N SER A 351 9.60 -14.06 -10.42
CA SER A 351 9.21 -15.38 -9.94
C SER A 351 10.16 -15.93 -8.90
N VAL A 352 9.62 -16.74 -8.00
CA VAL A 352 10.32 -17.38 -6.90
C VAL A 352 10.17 -18.89 -7.04
N ASP A 353 11.29 -19.57 -7.25
CA ASP A 353 11.36 -21.03 -7.34
C ASP A 353 12.04 -21.60 -6.09
N GLY A 354 11.82 -22.89 -5.80
CA GLY A 354 12.42 -23.57 -4.66
C GLY A 354 11.58 -24.74 -4.20
N ASP A 355 10.93 -24.58 -3.06
CA ASP A 355 9.95 -25.55 -2.55
C ASP A 355 8.72 -25.59 -3.48
N SER A 356 8.26 -26.78 -3.84
CA SER A 356 7.11 -26.96 -4.75
C SER A 356 5.78 -26.49 -4.14
N ARG A 357 5.74 -26.31 -2.81
CA ARG A 357 4.57 -25.83 -2.07
C ARG A 357 4.41 -24.31 -2.15
N LEU A 358 5.40 -23.56 -2.64
CA LEU A 358 5.32 -22.09 -2.64
C LEU A 358 4.20 -21.62 -3.58
N ILE A 359 3.23 -20.89 -3.03
CA ILE A 359 2.18 -20.22 -3.80
C ILE A 359 2.36 -18.70 -3.72
N ALA A 360 1.66 -17.95 -4.56
CA ALA A 360 1.90 -16.50 -4.76
C ALA A 360 3.36 -16.19 -5.20
N ASN A 361 3.98 -17.15 -5.90
CA ASN A 361 5.38 -17.11 -6.26
C ASN A 361 5.68 -16.33 -7.54
N LYS A 362 4.67 -15.66 -8.12
CA LYS A 362 4.80 -14.74 -9.26
C LYS A 362 4.26 -13.38 -8.88
N VAL A 363 5.10 -12.35 -9.03
CA VAL A 363 4.81 -10.99 -8.58
C VAL A 363 5.11 -9.98 -9.68
N GLU A 364 4.16 -9.05 -9.88
CA GLU A 364 4.32 -7.90 -10.74
C GLU A 364 4.65 -6.67 -9.89
N LEU A 365 5.80 -6.05 -10.14
CA LEU A 365 6.30 -4.89 -9.40
C LEU A 365 6.56 -3.73 -10.35
N LYS A 366 6.02 -2.54 -10.05
CA LYS A 366 6.38 -1.32 -10.77
C LYS A 366 7.61 -0.68 -10.15
N VAL A 367 8.69 -0.58 -10.92
CA VAL A 367 9.98 -0.01 -10.48
C VAL A 367 10.22 1.33 -11.16
N LYS A 368 10.61 2.34 -10.38
CA LYS A 368 10.97 3.67 -10.88
C LYS A 368 12.48 3.76 -11.13
N VAL A 369 12.89 4.09 -12.35
CA VAL A 369 14.27 4.45 -12.68
C VAL A 369 14.40 5.96 -12.62
N SER A 370 15.20 6.43 -11.68
CA SER A 370 15.47 7.83 -11.44
C SER A 370 16.78 8.29 -12.06
N THR A 371 16.83 9.56 -12.44
CA THR A 371 18.02 10.19 -13.03
C THR A 371 18.24 11.61 -12.52
N GLU A 372 19.41 12.15 -12.85
CA GLU A 372 19.79 13.52 -12.54
C GLU A 372 19.69 14.37 -13.81
N VAL A 373 18.98 15.50 -13.74
CA VAL A 373 18.90 16.45 -14.85
C VAL A 373 20.07 17.43 -14.79
N GLY A 374 20.70 17.63 -15.95
CA GLY A 374 21.67 18.67 -16.23
C GLY A 374 21.08 19.69 -17.20
N ILE A 375 21.40 20.97 -16.98
CA ILE A 375 21.02 22.06 -17.89
C ILE A 375 22.24 22.44 -18.72
N THR A 376 22.10 22.38 -20.04
CA THR A 376 23.15 22.75 -20.98
C THR A 376 22.67 23.81 -21.96
N ASN A 377 23.61 24.49 -22.60
CA ASN A 377 23.34 25.41 -23.70
C ASN A 377 22.30 26.51 -23.38
N VAL A 378 22.41 27.16 -22.21
CA VAL A 378 21.48 28.22 -21.79
C VAL A 378 21.88 29.56 -22.41
N ASP A 379 21.05 30.06 -23.32
CA ASP A 379 21.21 31.34 -24.01
C ASP A 379 20.10 32.31 -23.62
N LEU A 380 20.49 33.51 -23.20
CA LEU A 380 19.61 34.65 -22.97
C LEU A 380 19.81 35.65 -24.10
N SER A 381 18.75 35.92 -24.86
CA SER A 381 18.79 36.79 -26.03
C SER A 381 17.86 37.98 -25.88
N THR A 382 18.35 39.15 -26.27
CA THR A 382 17.51 40.33 -26.50
C THR A 382 17.42 40.53 -28.01
N VAL A 383 16.19 40.48 -28.54
CA VAL A 383 15.90 40.49 -29.97
C VAL A 383 15.18 41.79 -30.31
N ASP A 384 15.70 42.54 -31.27
CA ASP A 384 15.04 43.74 -31.80
C ASP A 384 13.84 43.34 -32.67
N LYS A 385 12.69 43.95 -32.41
CA LYS A 385 11.41 43.61 -33.06
C LYS A 385 11.41 43.94 -34.55
N ASP A 386 12.17 44.96 -34.96
CA ASP A 386 12.31 45.36 -36.36
C ASP A 386 13.39 44.54 -37.11
N GLN A 387 14.05 43.59 -36.43
CA GLN A 387 15.15 42.75 -36.93
C GLN A 387 16.29 43.55 -37.58
N SER A 388 16.38 44.84 -37.26
CA SER A 388 17.35 45.77 -37.85
C SER A 388 18.77 45.54 -37.30
N ILE A 389 18.85 44.93 -36.11
CA ILE A 389 20.08 44.59 -35.40
C ILE A 389 20.07 43.09 -35.07
N ALA A 390 21.23 42.44 -35.22
CA ALA A 390 21.39 41.04 -34.86
C ALA A 390 21.12 40.83 -33.35
N PRO A 391 20.48 39.71 -32.96
CA PRO A 391 20.13 39.44 -31.57
C PRO A 391 21.36 39.41 -30.68
N LYS A 392 21.28 40.04 -29.51
CA LYS A 392 22.36 40.03 -28.52
C LYS A 392 22.17 38.85 -27.58
N THR A 393 22.97 37.79 -27.77
CA THR A 393 22.91 36.57 -26.98
C THR A 393 24.02 36.51 -25.91
N THR A 394 23.65 36.13 -24.69
CA THR A 394 24.55 35.90 -23.56
C THR A 394 24.37 34.47 -23.06
N ARG A 395 25.44 33.66 -23.11
CA ARG A 395 25.47 32.30 -22.56
C ARG A 395 25.62 32.33 -21.05
N VAL A 396 24.84 31.52 -20.33
CA VAL A 396 24.92 31.37 -18.87
C VAL A 396 25.12 29.90 -18.52
N ALA A 397 25.92 29.61 -17.50
CA ALA A 397 26.12 28.26 -16.99
C ALA A 397 25.30 28.07 -15.70
N TYR A 398 24.59 26.95 -15.59
CA TYR A 398 23.97 26.54 -14.33
C TYR A 398 25.07 26.21 -13.29
N PRO A 399 24.93 26.60 -12.00
CA PRO A 399 23.83 27.33 -11.37
C PRO A 399 24.06 28.85 -11.24
N ALA A 400 24.92 29.45 -12.07
CA ALA A 400 25.28 30.87 -11.95
C ALA A 400 24.15 31.81 -12.42
N LYS A 401 24.06 33.00 -11.84
CA LYS A 401 23.16 34.05 -12.34
C LYS A 401 23.83 34.83 -13.47
N ALA A 402 23.08 35.21 -14.50
CA ALA A 402 23.54 36.09 -15.57
C ALA A 402 24.02 37.44 -15.02
N LYS A 403 25.07 38.00 -15.63
CA LYS A 403 25.59 39.32 -15.26
C LYS A 403 24.79 40.42 -15.96
N GLY A 404 24.31 41.40 -15.19
CA GLY A 404 23.50 42.51 -15.69
C GLY A 404 22.01 42.18 -15.79
N SER A 405 21.23 43.13 -16.29
CA SER A 405 19.79 42.99 -16.51
C SER A 405 19.46 42.95 -18.00
N PHE A 406 18.43 42.19 -18.35
CA PHE A 406 17.89 42.13 -19.71
C PHE A 406 16.63 42.99 -19.79
N THR A 407 16.40 43.67 -20.91
CA THR A 407 15.21 44.52 -21.09
C THR A 407 14.26 43.86 -22.08
N ALA A 408 12.97 43.88 -21.76
CA ALA A 408 11.87 43.55 -22.66
C ALA A 408 10.89 44.73 -22.69
N ASP A 409 10.68 45.34 -23.84
CA ASP A 409 9.81 46.51 -24.04
C ASP A 409 9.15 46.50 -25.43
N SER A 410 8.63 47.64 -25.89
CA SER A 410 7.97 47.75 -27.20
C SER A 410 8.92 47.58 -28.40
N HIS A 411 10.22 47.71 -28.18
CA HIS A 411 11.25 47.60 -29.22
C HIS A 411 12.04 46.30 -29.13
N GLN A 412 12.14 45.70 -27.93
CA GLN A 412 12.97 44.54 -27.68
C GLN A 412 12.18 43.40 -27.04
N ASN A 413 12.22 42.22 -27.66
CA ASN A 413 11.75 40.97 -27.09
C ASN A 413 12.87 40.30 -26.29
N PHE A 414 12.49 39.56 -25.25
CA PHE A 414 13.42 38.71 -24.50
C PHE A 414 13.17 37.25 -24.86
N ALA A 415 14.23 36.51 -25.14
CA ALA A 415 14.18 35.09 -25.44
C ALA A 415 15.16 34.29 -24.58
N LEU A 416 14.72 33.12 -24.13
CA LEU A 416 15.50 32.14 -23.40
C LEU A 416 15.46 30.82 -24.18
N SER A 417 16.62 30.20 -24.38
CA SER A 417 16.70 28.83 -24.86
C SER A 417 17.66 28.00 -24.02
N PHE A 418 17.32 26.73 -23.80
CA PHE A 418 18.15 25.78 -23.04
C PHE A 418 17.88 24.35 -23.48
N GLN A 419 18.80 23.44 -23.12
CA GLN A 419 18.65 22.00 -23.34
C GLN A 419 18.77 21.27 -22.01
N LEU A 420 18.02 20.18 -21.88
CA LEU A 420 18.01 19.33 -20.70
C LEU A 420 18.56 17.96 -21.08
N VAL A 421 19.53 17.49 -20.31
CA VAL A 421 20.22 16.22 -20.54
C VAL A 421 20.31 15.44 -19.24
N ASP A 422 20.37 14.12 -19.35
CA ASP A 422 20.74 13.25 -18.25
C ASP A 422 22.24 13.41 -17.98
N VAL A 423 22.60 13.73 -16.74
CA VAL A 423 24.01 13.96 -16.35
C VAL A 423 24.89 12.73 -16.59
N ASN A 424 24.31 11.53 -16.44
CA ASN A 424 25.05 10.27 -16.46
C ASN A 424 25.18 9.70 -17.88
N SER A 425 24.12 9.79 -18.69
CA SER A 425 24.11 9.24 -20.05
C SER A 425 24.37 10.27 -21.14
N GLY A 426 24.16 11.56 -20.86
CA GLY A 426 24.17 12.64 -21.85
C GLY A 426 22.97 12.62 -22.80
N ALA A 427 22.01 11.70 -22.60
CA ALA A 427 20.81 11.62 -23.40
C ALA A 427 19.90 12.82 -23.14
N GLU A 428 19.19 13.27 -24.16
CA GLU A 428 18.22 14.36 -24.04
C GLU A 428 17.06 13.93 -23.14
N LEU A 429 16.67 14.83 -22.22
CA LEU A 429 15.57 14.61 -21.29
C LEU A 429 14.40 15.53 -21.62
N ILE A 430 13.19 14.99 -21.48
CA ILE A 430 11.94 15.74 -21.61
C ILE A 430 11.16 15.59 -20.29
N PRO A 431 11.46 16.41 -19.26
CA PRO A 431 10.77 16.34 -17.98
C PRO A 431 9.30 16.75 -18.10
N HIS A 432 8.46 16.19 -17.22
CA HIS A 432 7.04 16.54 -17.16
C HIS A 432 6.76 18.01 -16.78
N GLN A 433 7.60 18.62 -15.95
CA GLN A 433 7.46 20.04 -15.55
C GLN A 433 8.70 20.85 -15.93
N THR A 434 8.50 21.83 -16.81
CA THR A 434 9.52 22.80 -17.24
C THR A 434 8.88 24.18 -17.30
N PHE A 435 9.04 24.96 -16.23
CA PHE A 435 8.42 26.27 -16.09
C PHE A 435 9.42 27.41 -16.02
N VAL A 436 9.08 28.52 -16.67
CA VAL A 436 9.76 29.81 -16.53
C VAL A 436 8.87 30.70 -15.67
N ARG A 437 9.34 31.03 -14.46
CA ARG A 437 8.63 31.89 -13.50
C ARG A 437 9.28 33.26 -13.43
N LEU A 438 8.49 34.31 -13.66
CA LEU A 438 8.89 35.70 -13.50
C LEU A 438 8.25 36.25 -12.24
N HIS A 439 9.07 36.60 -11.24
CA HIS A 439 8.61 37.09 -9.94
C HIS A 439 9.05 38.55 -9.72
N ASN A 440 8.11 39.44 -9.41
CA ASN A 440 8.38 40.83 -9.06
C ASN A 440 8.57 40.95 -7.54
N PRO A 441 9.80 41.14 -7.04
CA PRO A 441 10.07 41.18 -5.60
C PRO A 441 9.45 42.40 -4.89
N LYS A 442 9.06 43.45 -5.63
CA LYS A 442 8.45 44.65 -5.05
C LYS A 442 6.95 44.49 -4.81
N THR A 443 6.25 43.83 -5.74
CA THR A 443 4.80 43.67 -5.66
C THR A 443 4.38 42.29 -5.15
N GLY A 444 5.29 41.31 -5.17
CA GLY A 444 5.00 39.90 -4.89
C GLY A 444 4.24 39.18 -6.01
N GLN A 445 3.99 39.86 -7.15
CA GLN A 445 3.33 39.25 -8.31
C GLN A 445 4.26 38.22 -8.96
N GLU A 446 3.70 37.10 -9.38
CA GLU A 446 4.40 36.09 -10.17
C GLU A 446 3.58 35.67 -11.39
N VAL A 447 4.29 35.38 -12.47
CA VAL A 447 3.74 34.85 -13.72
C VAL A 447 4.55 33.62 -14.10
N VAL A 448 3.86 32.53 -14.46
CA VAL A 448 4.50 31.23 -14.76
C VAL A 448 4.15 30.82 -16.18
N PHE A 449 5.18 30.47 -16.94
CA PHE A 449 5.08 29.99 -18.32
C PHE A 449 5.55 28.56 -18.45
N VAL A 450 4.89 27.79 -19.30
CA VAL A 450 5.36 26.47 -19.71
C VAL A 450 6.41 26.65 -20.81
N ALA A 451 7.58 26.04 -20.65
CA ALA A 451 8.58 25.94 -21.70
C ALA A 451 8.44 24.57 -22.36
N GLU A 452 8.20 24.56 -23.67
CA GLU A 452 8.09 23.33 -24.47
C GLU A 452 9.34 23.14 -25.33
N PRO A 453 9.78 21.89 -25.54
CA PRO A 453 10.89 21.60 -26.43
C PRO A 453 10.44 21.69 -27.91
N ASP A 454 11.33 22.16 -28.78
CA ASP A 454 11.14 22.06 -30.23
C ASP A 454 11.50 20.66 -30.78
N SER A 455 11.42 20.48 -32.10
CA SER A 455 11.76 19.21 -32.76
C SER A 455 13.23 18.77 -32.62
N LYS A 456 14.09 19.64 -32.06
CA LYS A 456 15.50 19.35 -31.74
C LYS A 456 15.73 19.29 -30.22
N ASN A 457 14.65 19.11 -29.44
CA ASN A 457 14.67 19.05 -27.97
C ASN A 457 15.31 20.29 -27.32
N VAL A 458 15.18 21.46 -27.98
CA VAL A 458 15.58 22.75 -27.41
C VAL A 458 14.36 23.42 -26.82
N TYR A 459 14.38 23.64 -25.51
CA TYR A 459 13.37 24.40 -24.81
C TYR A 459 13.51 25.88 -25.14
N LYS A 460 12.40 26.52 -25.48
CA LYS A 460 12.37 27.93 -25.85
C LYS A 460 11.27 28.67 -25.09
N PHE A 461 11.59 29.88 -24.68
CA PHE A 461 10.66 30.83 -24.10
C PHE A 461 10.89 32.19 -24.72
N GLU A 462 9.83 32.83 -25.21
CA GLU A 462 9.86 34.19 -25.73
C GLU A 462 8.85 35.05 -24.98
N LEU A 463 9.33 36.21 -24.53
CA LEU A 463 8.57 37.26 -23.89
C LEU A 463 8.45 38.44 -24.86
N ASP A 464 7.32 38.49 -25.57
CA ASP A 464 6.86 39.66 -26.30
C ASP A 464 5.89 40.45 -25.40
N THR A 465 6.26 41.70 -25.09
CA THR A 465 5.47 42.56 -24.20
C THR A 465 4.12 42.97 -24.79
N ALA A 466 3.97 42.98 -26.12
CA ALA A 466 2.70 43.30 -26.77
C ALA A 466 1.72 42.13 -26.68
N GLU A 467 2.20 40.89 -26.83
CA GLU A 467 1.36 39.69 -26.83
C GLU A 467 0.99 39.24 -25.41
N ARG A 468 1.93 39.36 -24.47
CA ARG A 468 1.79 38.82 -23.10
C ARG A 468 1.33 39.85 -22.07
N LYS A 469 0.94 41.07 -22.47
CA LYS A 469 0.54 42.16 -21.57
C LYS A 469 -0.51 41.78 -20.52
N THR A 470 -1.50 40.99 -20.92
CA THR A 470 -2.61 40.54 -20.06
C THR A 470 -2.14 39.60 -18.95
N GLU A 471 -1.15 38.74 -19.22
CA GLU A 471 -0.61 37.77 -18.25
C GLU A 471 0.11 38.45 -17.08
N PHE A 472 0.58 39.69 -17.29
CA PHE A 472 1.23 40.53 -16.28
C PHE A 472 0.33 41.61 -15.71
N ASP A 473 -0.95 41.68 -16.09
CA ASP A 473 -1.85 42.79 -15.76
C ASP A 473 -1.26 44.17 -16.14
N SER A 474 -0.46 44.24 -17.20
CA SER A 474 0.29 45.44 -17.62
C SER A 474 1.26 46.01 -16.55
N ALA A 475 1.62 45.23 -15.54
CA ALA A 475 2.51 45.68 -14.47
C ALA A 475 3.96 45.75 -14.95
N SER A 476 4.48 46.97 -15.13
CA SER A 476 5.89 47.18 -15.46
C SER A 476 6.77 47.07 -14.22
N GLY A 477 7.97 46.50 -14.36
CA GLY A 477 8.87 46.31 -13.23
C GLY A 477 10.08 45.45 -13.53
N THR A 478 10.92 45.24 -12.53
CA THR A 478 12.03 44.29 -12.59
C THR A 478 11.54 42.95 -12.04
N TYR A 479 11.54 41.93 -12.88
CA TYR A 479 11.16 40.56 -12.54
C TYR A 479 12.41 39.69 -12.45
N THR A 480 12.50 38.86 -11.42
CA THR A 480 13.51 37.81 -11.33
C THR A 480 13.01 36.59 -12.09
N LEU A 481 13.79 36.12 -13.06
CA LEU A 481 13.51 34.94 -13.86
C LEU A 481 14.05 33.70 -13.16
N TYR A 482 13.14 32.82 -12.79
CA TYR A 482 13.40 31.49 -12.27
C TYR A 482 13.10 30.43 -13.32
N LEU A 483 13.99 29.47 -13.48
CA LEU A 483 13.73 28.23 -14.21
C LEU A 483 13.43 27.12 -13.21
N ILE A 484 12.28 26.47 -13.37
CA ILE A 484 11.78 25.40 -12.50
C ILE A 484 11.68 24.14 -13.35
N ILE A 485 12.38 23.08 -12.93
CA ILE A 485 12.41 21.80 -13.64
C ILE A 485 12.12 20.68 -12.65
N GLY A 486 11.15 19.84 -12.96
CA GLY A 486 10.76 18.72 -12.12
C GLY A 486 10.12 17.57 -12.90
N ASP A 487 10.33 16.36 -12.41
CA ASP A 487 9.66 15.15 -12.84
C ASP A 487 9.63 14.17 -11.66
N ALA A 488 8.71 13.23 -11.65
CA ALA A 488 8.67 12.15 -10.66
C ALA A 488 9.92 11.25 -10.72
N THR A 489 10.59 11.21 -11.87
CA THR A 489 11.82 10.43 -12.10
C THR A 489 13.11 11.22 -11.82
N LEU A 490 13.05 12.54 -11.62
CA LEU A 490 14.24 13.35 -11.32
C LEU A 490 14.59 13.31 -9.83
N GLU A 491 15.87 13.10 -9.51
CA GLU A 491 16.37 13.12 -8.13
C GLU A 491 16.68 14.55 -7.64
N ASN A 492 17.00 15.45 -8.57
CA ASN A 492 17.44 16.82 -8.31
C ASN A 492 16.47 17.84 -8.95
N PRO A 493 15.29 18.09 -8.37
CA PRO A 493 14.40 19.15 -8.88
C PRO A 493 15.14 20.50 -8.85
N ILE A 494 15.11 21.23 -9.96
CA ILE A 494 15.87 22.48 -10.12
C ILE A 494 14.94 23.68 -9.92
N LEU A 495 15.36 24.60 -9.06
CA LEU A 495 14.85 25.97 -9.01
C LEU A 495 16.04 26.92 -9.11
N TRP A 496 16.19 27.57 -10.26
CA TRP A 496 17.38 28.36 -10.57
C TRP A 496 17.02 29.79 -10.93
N ASN A 497 17.63 30.76 -10.23
CA ASN A 497 17.58 32.17 -10.59
C ASN A 497 18.54 32.45 -11.75
N VAL A 498 17.99 32.55 -12.97
CA VAL A 498 18.78 32.67 -14.20
C VAL A 498 19.23 34.12 -14.41
N ALA A 499 18.32 35.08 -14.29
CA ALA A 499 18.57 36.49 -14.59
C ALA A 499 17.51 37.43 -13.98
N ASP A 500 17.78 38.74 -13.99
CA ASP A 500 16.76 39.76 -13.78
C ASP A 500 16.35 40.38 -15.13
N VAL A 501 15.05 40.46 -15.39
CA VAL A 501 14.44 41.00 -16.61
C VAL A 501 13.62 42.24 -16.26
N VAL A 502 13.94 43.36 -16.90
CA VAL A 502 13.20 44.63 -16.79
C VAL A 502 12.12 44.63 -17.87
N ILE A 503 10.86 44.51 -17.46
CA ILE A 503 9.70 44.47 -18.34
C ILE A 503 9.03 45.85 -18.31
N LYS A 504 8.83 46.44 -19.49
CA LYS A 504 8.14 47.72 -19.66
C LYS A 504 7.00 47.57 -20.67
N PHE A 505 5.78 47.75 -20.21
CA PHE A 505 4.62 47.86 -21.07
C PHE A 505 4.41 49.32 -21.48
N PRO A 506 3.87 49.61 -22.68
CA PRO A 506 3.44 50.95 -23.04
C PRO A 506 2.42 51.47 -22.01
N GLU A 507 2.62 52.69 -21.51
CA GLU A 507 1.66 53.34 -20.60
C GLU A 507 0.30 53.44 -21.31
N GLU A 508 -0.73 52.81 -20.73
CA GLU A 508 -2.10 53.14 -21.13
C GLU A 508 -2.41 54.55 -20.63
N GLU A 509 -3.00 55.40 -21.47
CA GLU A 509 -3.42 56.77 -21.13
C GLU A 509 -4.47 56.85 -19.99
N ALA A 510 -4.86 55.71 -19.42
CA ALA A 510 -5.57 55.62 -18.16
C ALA A 510 -4.83 54.66 -17.22
N PRO A 511 -4.57 55.04 -15.96
CA PRO A 511 -3.94 54.14 -15.01
C PRO A 511 -4.91 52.99 -14.71
N SER A 512 -4.68 51.83 -15.32
CA SER A 512 -5.20 50.56 -14.84
C SER A 512 -4.48 50.28 -13.52
N THR A 513 -4.99 50.88 -12.44
CA THR A 513 -4.60 50.50 -11.09
C THR A 513 -4.79 49.00 -10.99
N VAL A 514 -3.69 48.25 -10.87
CA VAL A 514 -3.72 46.88 -10.35
C VAL A 514 -4.48 47.01 -9.05
N GLN A 515 -5.76 46.62 -9.06
CA GLN A 515 -6.61 46.67 -7.89
C GLN A 515 -5.99 45.68 -6.93
N SER A 516 -5.11 46.15 -6.04
CA SER A 516 -4.90 45.45 -4.78
C SER A 516 -6.30 45.28 -4.22
N LYS A 517 -6.80 44.04 -4.15
CA LYS A 517 -8.08 43.68 -3.53
C LYS A 517 -7.98 43.99 -2.03
N LYS A 518 -7.89 45.27 -1.69
CA LYS A 518 -7.98 45.82 -0.33
C LYS A 518 -9.46 45.83 0.06
N LEU A 519 -10.10 44.67 -0.04
CA LEU A 519 -11.52 44.50 0.33
C LEU A 519 -11.72 44.74 1.83
N PHE A 520 -10.69 44.48 2.64
CA PHE A 520 -10.76 44.49 4.11
C PHE A 520 -9.92 45.61 4.73
N ILE A 521 -9.89 46.79 4.11
CA ILE A 521 -9.29 48.00 4.69
C ILE A 521 -10.41 49.02 4.92
N PRO A 522 -10.41 49.73 6.06
CA PRO A 522 -11.35 50.83 6.28
C PRO A 522 -11.34 51.77 5.07
N LYS A 523 -12.53 51.99 4.48
CA LYS A 523 -12.66 52.95 3.40
C LYS A 523 -12.33 54.35 3.92
N PRO A 524 -11.84 55.26 3.07
CA PRO A 524 -11.64 56.65 3.46
C PRO A 524 -12.91 57.23 4.09
N GLU A 525 -12.75 57.95 5.20
CA GLU A 525 -13.87 58.62 5.86
C GLU A 525 -14.45 59.69 4.93
N ILE A 526 -15.77 59.63 4.69
CA ILE A 526 -16.47 60.64 3.92
C ILE A 526 -17.02 61.66 4.91
N GLN A 527 -16.44 62.87 4.91
CA GLN A 527 -16.95 63.97 5.71
C GLN A 527 -18.13 64.64 4.99
N HIS A 528 -19.27 64.72 5.67
CA HIS A 528 -20.42 65.45 5.13
C HIS A 528 -20.14 66.95 5.17
N LEU A 529 -19.96 67.57 4.00
CA LEU A 529 -19.87 69.01 3.89
C LEU A 529 -21.29 69.59 3.99
N PHE A 530 -21.64 70.08 5.19
CA PHE A 530 -22.87 70.82 5.38
C PHE A 530 -22.87 72.06 4.48
N ARG A 531 -24.06 72.43 3.98
CA ARG A 531 -24.23 73.72 3.31
C ARG A 531 -23.83 74.82 4.28
N GLU A 532 -23.04 75.79 3.82
CA GLU A 532 -22.72 76.95 4.62
C GLU A 532 -24.02 77.66 5.04
N PRO A 533 -24.20 77.99 6.32
CA PRO A 533 -25.39 78.69 6.76
C PRO A 533 -25.44 80.06 6.08
N GLU A 534 -26.63 80.44 5.63
CA GLU A 534 -26.84 81.75 5.02
C GLU A 534 -26.36 82.86 5.95
N LYS A 535 -25.60 83.81 5.39
CA LYS A 535 -25.12 84.96 6.17
C LYS A 535 -26.33 85.75 6.65
N ARG A 536 -26.49 85.83 7.97
CA ARG A 536 -27.51 86.69 8.57
C ARG A 536 -27.20 88.16 8.26
N PRO A 537 -28.23 89.00 8.03
CA PRO A 537 -28.04 90.44 7.96
C PRO A 537 -27.38 90.98 9.26
N PRO A 538 -26.60 92.06 9.20
CA PRO A 538 -26.04 92.69 10.39
C PRO A 538 -27.15 93.14 11.35
N THR A 539 -26.96 92.89 12.66
CA THR A 539 -27.96 93.19 13.69
C THR A 539 -28.41 94.65 13.73
N VAL A 540 -27.54 95.58 13.33
CA VAL A 540 -27.86 97.02 13.24
C VAL A 540 -28.98 97.28 12.23
N VAL A 541 -28.98 96.57 11.10
CA VAL A 541 -30.04 96.67 10.09
C VAL A 541 -31.35 96.14 10.68
N SER A 542 -31.33 94.98 11.34
CA SER A 542 -32.53 94.41 12.00
C SER A 542 -33.09 95.35 13.08
N ASN A 543 -32.25 95.96 13.91
CA ASN A 543 -32.68 96.87 14.99
C ASN A 543 -33.26 98.19 14.48
N THR A 544 -32.87 98.65 13.28
CA THR A 544 -33.43 99.87 12.68
C THR A 544 -34.84 99.67 12.14
N PHE A 545 -35.18 98.43 11.76
CA PHE A 545 -36.47 98.05 11.15
C PHE A 545 -37.39 97.29 12.12
N THR A 546 -37.03 97.18 13.41
CA THR A 546 -37.88 96.60 14.45
C THR A 546 -38.50 97.73 15.28
N PRO A 547 -39.84 97.93 15.24
CA PRO A 547 -40.54 99.03 15.94
C PRO A 547 -40.59 98.88 17.46
#